data_AF-A0A928IJX4-F1
#
_entry.id   AF-A0A928IJX4-F1
#
_cell.length_a   1.000
_cell.length_b   1.000
_cell.length_c   1.000
_cell.angle_alpha   90.00
_cell.angle_beta   90.00
_cell.angle_gamma   90.00
#
_symmetry.space_group_name_H-M   'P 1'
#
loop_
_entity.id
_entity.type
_entity.pdbx_description
1 polymer ?
#
loop_
_entity_poly.entity_id
_entity_poly.type
_entity_poly.pdbx_seq_one_letter_code
_entity_poly.pdbx_strand_id
1 'polypeptide(L)'
;MKQILKAILLLVLCSLLLLTAVACSGGIKGEDAKATVADFLAAIAAEDYAAAESLLHPERPAALEPFFLSVEEDEGLDFAQGIEIEQYTGFSSAYYDSTVDGSTYALTVRTRVGDETVKFTVELVKNEKGFGIYNLELDA
;
A
#
# COMPACT_ATOMS: atom_id res chain seq x y z
N MET A 1 43.17 5.49 -32.83
CA MET A 1 41.85 4.92 -33.19
C MET A 1 41.41 3.79 -32.25
N LYS A 2 42.13 2.66 -32.15
CA LYS A 2 41.72 1.51 -31.31
C LYS A 2 41.53 1.83 -29.81
N GLN A 3 42.36 2.69 -29.21
CA GLN A 3 42.21 3.06 -27.79
C GLN A 3 41.02 3.99 -27.51
N ILE A 4 40.73 4.92 -28.43
CA ILE A 4 39.57 5.83 -28.33
C ILE A 4 38.27 5.02 -28.45
N LEU A 5 38.23 4.03 -29.35
CA LEU A 5 37.07 3.14 -29.51
C LEU A 5 36.81 2.30 -28.25
N LYS A 6 37.87 1.84 -27.56
CA LYS A 6 37.74 1.13 -26.28
C LYS A 6 37.20 2.02 -25.17
N ALA A 7 37.66 3.27 -25.09
CA ALA A 7 37.18 4.23 -24.10
C ALA A 7 35.70 4.60 -24.30
N ILE A 8 35.28 4.80 -25.56
CA ILE A 8 33.88 5.05 -25.91
C ILE A 8 33.01 3.83 -25.57
N LEU A 9 33.46 2.62 -25.89
CA LEU A 9 32.74 1.39 -25.57
C LEU A 9 32.57 1.21 -24.04
N LEU A 10 33.61 1.52 -23.26
CA LEU A 10 33.56 1.45 -21.80
C LEU A 10 32.58 2.47 -21.22
N LEU A 11 32.56 3.68 -21.78
CA LEU A 11 31.68 4.76 -21.34
C LEU A 11 30.21 4.46 -21.65
N VAL A 12 29.92 3.87 -22.82
CA VAL A 12 28.58 3.37 -23.18
C VAL A 12 28.15 2.22 -22.26
N LEU A 13 29.05 1.28 -21.95
CA LEU A 13 28.74 0.18 -21.06
C LEU A 13 28.45 0.65 -19.62
N CYS A 14 29.24 1.60 -19.10
CA CYS A 14 29.01 2.20 -17.78
C CYS A 14 27.69 2.98 -17.73
N SER A 15 27.35 3.73 -18.78
CA SER A 15 26.07 4.44 -18.84
C SER A 15 24.87 3.50 -19.00
N LEU A 16 25.01 2.36 -19.69
CA LEU A 16 23.98 1.32 -19.78
C LEU A 16 23.76 0.62 -18.42
N LEU A 17 24.83 0.34 -17.68
CA LEU A 17 24.76 -0.24 -16.33
C LEU A 17 24.08 0.72 -15.33
N LEU A 18 24.36 2.03 -15.45
CA LEU A 18 23.68 3.05 -14.65
C LEU A 18 22.19 3.13 -14.98
N LEU A 19 21.79 3.04 -16.26
CA LEU A 19 20.38 3.03 -16.66
C LEU A 19 19.61 1.81 -16.13
N THR A 20 20.26 0.64 -16.01
CA THR A 20 19.62 -0.55 -15.41
C THR A 20 19.47 -0.48 -13.89
N ALA A 21 20.25 0.35 -13.21
CA ALA A 21 20.18 0.54 -11.76
C ALA A 21 19.09 1.55 -11.33
N VAL A 22 18.54 2.36 -12.24
CA VAL A 22 17.47 3.34 -11.95
C VAL A 22 16.07 2.68 -11.94
N ALA A 23 15.98 1.37 -12.20
CA ALA A 23 14.74 0.61 -12.12
C ALA A 23 14.41 0.19 -10.66
N CYS A 24 14.28 1.13 -9.72
CA CYS A 24 13.78 0.80 -8.36
C CYS A 24 13.19 1.97 -7.57
N SER A 25 12.21 2.69 -8.14
CA SER A 25 11.00 3.10 -7.40
C SER A 25 9.88 3.42 -8.41
N GLY A 26 9.49 2.39 -9.17
CA GLY A 26 8.26 2.47 -9.95
C GLY A 26 7.09 2.72 -9.01
N GLY A 27 6.23 3.70 -9.35
CA GLY A 27 5.06 4.04 -8.57
C GLY A 27 4.14 2.85 -8.28
N ILE A 28 3.21 3.02 -7.34
CA ILE A 28 2.26 1.98 -6.96
C ILE A 28 1.25 1.77 -8.10
N LYS A 29 1.12 0.52 -8.57
CA LYS A 29 0.07 0.16 -9.54
C LYS A 29 -1.25 0.00 -8.79
N GLY A 30 -2.34 0.43 -9.44
CA GLY A 30 -3.68 0.31 -8.84
C GLY A 30 -4.12 -1.13 -8.56
N GLU A 31 -3.67 -2.10 -9.36
CA GLU A 31 -3.96 -3.52 -9.12
C GLU A 31 -3.26 -4.05 -7.86
N ASP A 32 -1.99 -3.72 -7.69
CA ASP A 32 -1.21 -4.07 -6.49
C ASP A 32 -1.84 -3.44 -5.24
N ALA A 33 -2.23 -2.16 -5.33
CA ALA A 33 -2.90 -1.46 -4.23
C ALA A 33 -4.23 -2.12 -3.84
N LYS A 34 -5.08 -2.47 -4.82
CA LYS A 34 -6.35 -3.16 -4.57
C LYS A 34 -6.15 -4.53 -3.96
N ALA A 35 -5.18 -5.30 -4.45
CA ALA A 35 -4.85 -6.61 -3.89
C ALA A 35 -4.39 -6.49 -2.42
N THR A 36 -3.44 -5.59 -2.13
CA THR A 36 -2.97 -5.36 -0.76
C THR A 36 -4.10 -4.93 0.18
N VAL A 37 -5.00 -4.05 -0.24
CA VAL A 37 -6.15 -3.62 0.57
C VAL A 37 -7.14 -4.76 0.78
N ALA A 38 -7.43 -5.55 -0.25
CA ALA A 38 -8.33 -6.69 -0.13
C ALA A 38 -7.78 -7.77 0.82
N ASP A 39 -6.49 -8.11 0.69
CA ASP A 39 -5.81 -9.06 1.56
C ASP A 39 -5.78 -8.56 3.01
N PHE A 40 -5.56 -7.26 3.21
CA PHE A 40 -5.61 -6.64 4.54
C PHE A 40 -6.98 -6.75 5.18
N LEU A 41 -8.05 -6.34 4.50
CA LEU A 41 -9.40 -6.42 5.03
C LEU A 41 -9.84 -7.88 5.26
N ALA A 42 -9.41 -8.80 4.41
CA ALA A 42 -9.66 -10.23 4.62
C ALA A 42 -8.95 -10.77 5.88
N ALA A 43 -7.73 -10.32 6.16
CA ALA A 43 -7.01 -10.69 7.38
C ALA A 43 -7.67 -10.12 8.64
N ILE A 44 -8.16 -8.87 8.60
CA ILE A 44 -8.96 -8.28 9.69
C ILE A 44 -10.24 -9.10 9.92
N ALA A 45 -10.97 -9.43 8.87
CA ALA A 45 -12.19 -10.25 8.95
C ALA A 45 -11.95 -11.66 9.51
N ALA A 46 -10.73 -12.19 9.34
CA ALA A 46 -10.32 -13.49 9.85
C ALA A 46 -9.68 -13.41 11.25
N GLU A 47 -9.64 -12.22 11.87
CA GLU A 47 -8.93 -11.93 13.13
C GLU A 47 -7.43 -12.29 13.08
N ASP A 48 -6.85 -12.40 11.89
CA ASP A 48 -5.42 -12.66 11.68
C ASP A 48 -4.65 -11.33 11.63
N TYR A 49 -4.55 -10.67 12.79
CA TYR A 49 -3.88 -9.38 12.89
C TYR A 49 -2.39 -9.46 12.55
N ALA A 50 -1.74 -10.63 12.72
CA ALA A 50 -0.35 -10.81 12.32
C ALA A 50 -0.20 -10.76 10.79
N ALA A 51 -1.13 -11.39 10.05
CA ALA A 51 -1.17 -11.27 8.59
C ALA A 51 -1.49 -9.84 8.15
N ALA A 52 -2.45 -9.16 8.80
CA ALA A 52 -2.76 -7.77 8.52
C ALA A 52 -1.56 -6.83 8.77
N GLU A 53 -0.86 -7.00 9.89
CA GLU A 53 0.34 -6.22 10.25
C GLU A 53 1.48 -6.42 9.26
N SER A 54 1.60 -7.62 8.65
CA SER A 54 2.60 -7.89 7.62
C SER A 54 2.42 -7.09 6.33
N LEU A 55 1.23 -6.53 6.12
CA LEU A 55 0.88 -5.69 4.96
C LEU A 55 1.07 -4.19 5.25
N LEU A 56 1.39 -3.82 6.50
CA LEU A 56 1.68 -2.44 6.85
C LEU A 56 3.05 -2.01 6.32
N HIS A 57 3.16 -0.72 6.03
CA HIS A 57 4.45 -0.14 5.69
C HIS A 57 5.42 -0.29 6.89
N PRO A 58 6.71 -0.58 6.69
CA PRO A 58 7.66 -0.78 7.80
C PRO A 58 7.80 0.40 8.76
N GLU A 59 7.47 1.60 8.29
CA GLU A 59 7.47 2.82 9.12
C GLU A 59 6.17 3.07 9.88
N ARG A 60 5.17 2.19 9.72
CA ARG A 60 3.90 2.23 10.44
C ARG A 60 3.71 1.00 11.33
N PRO A 61 4.52 0.81 12.37
CA PRO A 61 4.20 -0.18 13.39
C PRO A 61 3.00 0.33 14.20
N ALA A 62 1.83 -0.27 13.97
CA ALA A 62 0.61 0.00 14.73
C ALA A 62 0.03 -1.33 15.20
N ALA A 63 -0.37 -1.41 16.47
CA ALA A 63 -1.12 -2.55 16.97
C ALA A 63 -2.54 -2.48 16.39
N LEU A 64 -2.84 -3.33 15.41
CA LEU A 64 -4.11 -3.29 14.67
C LEU A 64 -5.27 -3.83 15.49
N GLU A 65 -5.04 -4.90 16.25
CA GLU A 65 -6.05 -5.54 17.10
C GLU A 65 -6.78 -4.54 18.03
N PRO A 66 -6.10 -3.77 18.91
CA PRO A 66 -6.79 -2.82 19.78
C PRO A 66 -7.50 -1.69 19.02
N PHE A 67 -7.00 -1.32 17.83
CA PHE A 67 -7.66 -0.32 16.99
C PHE A 67 -9.00 -0.86 16.47
N PHE A 68 -9.02 -2.04 15.85
CA PHE A 68 -10.25 -2.60 15.29
C PHE A 68 -11.27 -2.98 16.37
N LEU A 69 -10.82 -3.52 17.51
CA LEU A 69 -11.70 -3.77 18.66
C LEU A 69 -12.37 -2.47 19.15
N SER A 70 -11.63 -1.36 19.24
CA SER A 70 -12.22 -0.08 19.62
C SER A 70 -13.26 0.44 18.62
N VAL A 71 -13.02 0.21 17.32
CA VAL A 71 -13.97 0.59 16.27
C VAL A 71 -15.25 -0.26 16.33
N GLU A 72 -15.12 -1.56 16.59
CA GLU A 72 -16.30 -2.43 16.81
C GLU A 72 -17.15 -1.95 17.99
N GLU A 73 -16.51 -1.60 19.11
CA GLU A 73 -17.19 -1.08 20.29
C GLU A 73 -17.88 0.28 20.05
N ASP A 74 -17.19 1.22 19.37
CA ASP A 74 -17.68 2.58 19.16
C ASP A 74 -18.77 2.66 18.08
N GLU A 75 -18.62 1.90 17.00
CA GLU A 75 -19.52 1.94 15.83
C GLU A 75 -20.56 0.81 15.83
N GLY A 76 -20.49 -0.11 16.79
CA GLY A 76 -21.39 -1.27 16.88
C GLY A 76 -21.21 -2.26 15.72
N LEU A 77 -19.98 -2.37 15.20
CA LEU A 77 -19.60 -3.27 14.11
C LEU A 77 -19.09 -4.60 14.65
N ASP A 78 -19.07 -5.60 13.78
CA ASP A 78 -18.47 -6.92 14.05
C ASP A 78 -17.75 -7.38 12.77
N PHE A 79 -16.45 -7.12 12.69
CA PHE A 79 -15.62 -7.46 11.55
C PHE A 79 -15.46 -8.97 11.39
N ALA A 80 -15.65 -9.77 12.45
CA ALA A 80 -15.61 -11.23 12.39
C ALA A 80 -16.80 -11.82 11.62
N GLN A 81 -17.87 -11.05 11.39
CA GLN A 81 -18.94 -11.43 10.44
C GLN A 81 -18.50 -11.36 8.97
N GLY A 82 -17.31 -10.84 8.71
CA GLY A 82 -16.76 -10.67 7.38
C GLY A 82 -16.82 -9.22 6.90
N ILE A 83 -15.86 -8.88 6.04
CA ILE A 83 -15.80 -7.58 5.35
C ILE A 83 -15.96 -7.85 3.85
N GLU A 84 -17.11 -7.46 3.27
CA GLU A 84 -17.36 -7.58 1.84
C GLU A 84 -17.02 -6.25 1.15
N ILE A 85 -16.12 -6.27 0.16
CA ILE A 85 -15.87 -5.10 -0.68
C ILE A 85 -16.98 -4.97 -1.73
N GLU A 86 -17.86 -4.00 -1.55
CA GLU A 86 -18.94 -3.73 -2.50
C GLU A 86 -18.44 -2.95 -3.72
N GLN A 87 -17.66 -1.88 -3.48
CA GLN A 87 -17.25 -0.95 -4.53
C GLN A 87 -16.01 -0.14 -4.15
N TYR A 88 -15.12 0.06 -5.12
CA TYR A 88 -14.08 1.09 -5.05
C TYR A 88 -14.67 2.44 -5.49
N THR A 89 -14.74 3.40 -4.57
CA THR A 89 -15.47 4.67 -4.76
C THR A 89 -14.56 5.87 -5.03
N GLY A 90 -13.27 5.75 -4.73
CA GLY A 90 -12.28 6.80 -4.97
C GLY A 90 -10.88 6.26 -5.07
N PHE A 91 -10.03 6.99 -5.79
CA PHE A 91 -8.59 6.76 -5.80
C PHE A 91 -7.83 8.06 -5.99
N SER A 92 -6.63 8.14 -5.42
CA SER A 92 -5.64 9.17 -5.74
C SER A 92 -4.26 8.53 -5.76
N SER A 93 -3.32 9.12 -6.50
CA SER A 93 -1.95 8.64 -6.50
C SER A 93 -0.97 9.76 -6.83
N ALA A 94 0.22 9.65 -6.27
CA ALA A 94 1.37 10.44 -6.66
C ALA A 94 2.54 9.50 -6.98
N TYR A 95 3.14 9.69 -8.16
CA TYR A 95 4.33 8.94 -8.53
C TYR A 95 5.52 9.31 -7.64
N TYR A 96 5.54 10.54 -7.12
CA TYR A 96 6.49 10.98 -6.11
C TYR A 96 5.83 12.01 -5.19
N ASP A 97 5.96 11.79 -3.89
CA ASP A 97 5.58 12.66 -2.78
C ASP A 97 6.80 12.82 -1.88
N SER A 98 7.27 14.06 -1.74
CA SER A 98 8.45 14.40 -0.94
C SER A 98 8.28 14.16 0.56
N THR A 99 7.04 14.04 1.04
CA THR A 99 6.74 13.81 2.47
C THR A 99 7.14 12.41 2.90
N VAL A 100 6.95 11.43 2.01
CA VAL A 100 7.30 10.01 2.24
C VAL A 100 8.51 9.56 1.42
N ASP A 101 9.11 10.49 0.66
CA ASP A 101 10.21 10.27 -0.28
C ASP A 101 9.99 9.07 -1.20
N GLY A 102 8.80 9.01 -1.79
CA GLY A 102 8.36 7.84 -2.57
C GLY A 102 7.02 8.06 -3.23
N SER A 103 6.40 6.98 -3.71
CA SER A 103 5.08 7.06 -4.30
C SER A 103 3.97 6.79 -3.28
N THR A 104 2.83 7.45 -3.44
CA THR A 104 1.63 7.24 -2.64
C THR A 104 0.46 6.80 -3.51
N TYR A 105 -0.44 6.03 -2.91
CA TYR A 105 -1.69 5.61 -3.53
C TYR A 105 -2.77 5.51 -2.45
N ALA A 106 -3.86 6.25 -2.59
CA ALA A 106 -5.01 6.13 -1.71
C ALA A 106 -6.17 5.45 -2.44
N LEU A 107 -6.84 4.54 -1.75
CA LEU A 107 -8.06 3.87 -2.20
C LEU A 107 -9.18 4.13 -1.20
N THR A 108 -10.32 4.58 -1.70
CA THR A 108 -11.55 4.63 -0.92
C THR A 108 -12.45 3.47 -1.33
N VAL A 109 -12.84 2.65 -0.37
CA VAL A 109 -13.55 1.40 -0.56
C VAL A 109 -14.82 1.43 0.29
N ARG A 110 -15.97 1.20 -0.34
CA ARG A 110 -17.22 0.92 0.37
C ARG A 110 -17.28 -0.57 0.66
N THR A 111 -17.52 -0.91 1.91
CA THR A 111 -17.58 -2.27 2.40
C THR A 111 -18.86 -2.51 3.20
N ARG A 112 -19.33 -3.75 3.20
CA ARG A 112 -20.38 -4.23 4.10
C ARG A 112 -19.76 -5.04 5.22
N VAL A 113 -20.18 -4.77 6.46
CA VAL A 113 -19.77 -5.48 7.67
C VAL A 113 -21.05 -5.83 8.44
N GLY A 114 -21.41 -7.11 8.44
CA GLY A 114 -22.76 -7.52 8.85
C GLY A 114 -23.84 -6.85 8.00
N ASP A 115 -24.74 -6.12 8.66
CA ASP A 115 -25.81 -5.34 8.01
C ASP A 115 -25.41 -3.87 7.73
N GLU A 116 -24.25 -3.43 8.25
CA GLU A 116 -23.80 -2.05 8.15
C GLU A 116 -22.91 -1.82 6.93
N THR A 117 -22.97 -0.60 6.39
CA THR A 117 -22.12 -0.17 5.28
C THR A 117 -21.14 0.88 5.76
N VAL A 118 -19.85 0.56 5.69
CA VAL A 118 -18.77 1.45 6.12
C VAL A 118 -17.84 1.77 4.96
N LYS A 119 -17.14 2.90 5.05
CA LYS A 119 -16.19 3.34 4.02
C LYS A 119 -14.79 3.39 4.61
N PHE A 120 -13.88 2.61 4.03
CA PHE A 120 -12.46 2.68 4.34
C PHE A 120 -11.74 3.59 3.34
N THR A 121 -10.88 4.47 3.84
CA THR A 121 -9.85 5.13 3.04
C THR A 121 -8.49 4.60 3.46
N VAL A 122 -7.81 3.91 2.55
CA VAL A 122 -6.54 3.25 2.80
C VAL A 122 -5.46 3.91 1.96
N GLU A 123 -4.41 4.40 2.61
CA GLU A 123 -3.24 4.98 1.96
C GLU A 123 -2.08 3.99 1.97
N LEU A 124 -1.47 3.77 0.81
CA LEU A 124 -0.28 2.97 0.62
C LEU A 124 0.90 3.86 0.27
N VAL A 125 2.07 3.52 0.81
CA VAL A 125 3.35 4.17 0.53
C VAL A 125 4.31 3.15 -0.04
N LYS A 126 5.12 3.59 -1.00
CA LYS A 126 6.26 2.85 -1.52
C LYS A 126 7.47 3.76 -1.65
N ASN A 127 8.50 3.48 -0.87
CA ASN A 127 9.78 4.21 -0.88
C ASN A 127 10.94 3.22 -0.71
N GLU A 128 12.16 3.73 -0.46
CA GLU A 128 13.34 2.88 -0.26
C GLU A 128 13.25 1.96 0.97
N LYS A 129 12.38 2.27 1.93
CA LYS A 129 12.21 1.49 3.17
C LYS A 129 11.21 0.36 3.01
N GLY A 130 10.31 0.43 2.05
CA GLY A 130 9.38 -0.66 1.75
C GLY A 130 8.14 -0.24 0.98
N PHE A 131 7.16 -1.13 1.00
CA PHE A 131 5.82 -0.94 0.44
C PHE A 131 4.80 -1.48 1.44
N GLY A 132 3.69 -0.77 1.62
CA GLY A 132 2.59 -1.26 2.43
C GLY A 132 1.59 -0.17 2.80
N ILE A 133 0.60 -0.53 3.61
CA ILE A 133 -0.43 0.37 4.13
C ILE A 133 0.19 1.30 5.17
N TYR A 134 0.08 2.60 4.94
CA TYR A 134 0.66 3.65 5.78
C TYR A 134 -0.38 4.43 6.58
N ASN A 135 -1.57 4.66 6.02
CA ASN A 135 -2.69 5.25 6.75
C ASN A 135 -4.00 4.49 6.49
N LEU A 136 -4.90 4.51 7.48
CA LEU A 136 -6.21 3.90 7.43
C LEU A 136 -7.20 4.82 8.14
N GLU A 137 -8.26 5.16 7.45
CA GLU A 137 -9.39 5.92 7.99
C GLU A 137 -10.68 5.13 7.73
N LEU A 138 -11.58 5.14 8.70
CA LEU A 138 -12.90 4.54 8.61
C LEU A 138 -13.94 5.64 8.82
N ASP A 139 -14.89 5.72 7.89
CA ASP A 139 -16.09 6.53 7.99
C ASP A 139 -17.30 5.56 8.02
N ALA A 140 -17.94 5.41 9.17
CA ALA A 140 -19.20 4.68 9.33
C ALA A 140 -20.42 5.59 9.05
#